data_AF-A0A2E0CPJ7-F1
#
_entry.id   AF-A0A2E0CPJ7-F1
#
_cell.length_a   1.000
_cell.length_b   1.000
_cell.length_c   1.000
_cell.angle_alpha   90.00
_cell.angle_beta   90.00
_cell.angle_gamma   90.00
#
_symmetry.space_group_name_H-M   'P 1'
#
loop_
_entity.id
_entity.type
_entity.pdbx_description
1 polymer ?
#
loop_
_entity_poly.entity_id
_entity_poly.type
_entity_poly.pdbx_seq_one_letter_code
_entity_poly.pdbx_strand_id
1 'polypeptide(L)'
;MSVSKDKRFLYKFDVWKHKSLFGLIVLSSSTFASDTSELVLTVQAGGGVAQDVIDPILEFFRMPDVVAGVSLLILIAGLACLARVLYIRHRDLNVLTQMGRLFPNSEREFANRYPQFEEKMAKFPVMFRAWSEFCETLVIPSSRAKNPIFKNTVRPHIFFNLDRLEIGVEDIKAWPRLFVGIGLFFSLLGFVSVLGGVSSSASVVGSQTSEVSSLLISLAMSISVSLYSFVSGLLIYLALTISLKSSERAINRRLNQLNDKIERGVHFVTSEALAQESMILMERQLEQMRILNAVSLDEGEKEQIPDSVGQVGRNDSDMD
;
A
#
# COMPACT_ATOMS: atom_id res chain seq x y z
N MET A 1 -20.44 -14.86 -15.76
CA MET A 1 -21.12 -13.69 -16.37
C MET A 1 -21.12 -12.58 -15.32
N SER A 2 -20.39 -11.48 -15.59
CA SER A 2 -20.29 -10.18 -14.88
C SER A 2 -20.06 -10.20 -13.35
N VAL A 3 -18.86 -9.97 -12.80
CA VAL A 3 -18.11 -8.69 -12.68
C VAL A 3 -18.90 -7.56 -12.00
N SER A 4 -18.51 -7.20 -10.77
CA SER A 4 -18.05 -5.87 -10.33
C SER A 4 -18.28 -5.68 -8.81
N LYS A 5 -17.27 -5.90 -7.98
CA LYS A 5 -16.50 -4.85 -7.25
C LYS A 5 -17.38 -3.90 -6.42
N ASP A 6 -17.52 -4.21 -5.13
CA ASP A 6 -17.85 -3.21 -4.11
C ASP A 6 -16.70 -3.11 -3.10
N LYS A 7 -15.80 -2.16 -3.39
CA LYS A 7 -14.78 -1.63 -2.49
C LYS A 7 -14.88 -0.11 -2.61
N ARG A 8 -15.58 0.53 -1.67
CA ARG A 8 -15.37 1.93 -1.27
C ARG A 8 -16.22 2.30 -0.05
N PHE A 9 -15.81 1.81 1.12
CA PHE A 9 -16.33 2.29 2.40
C PHE A 9 -15.34 3.30 2.99
N LEU A 10 -15.29 4.50 2.41
CA LEU A 10 -14.63 5.66 3.01
C LEU A 10 -15.50 6.91 2.83
N TYR A 11 -15.84 7.51 3.97
CA TYR A 11 -16.05 8.93 4.19
C TYR A 11 -17.03 9.65 3.27
N LYS A 12 -18.30 9.57 3.65
CA LYS A 12 -19.27 10.64 3.38
C LYS A 12 -19.28 11.56 4.62
N PHE A 13 -18.21 12.33 4.82
CA PHE A 13 -18.26 13.49 5.68
C PHE A 13 -18.88 14.64 4.88
N ASP A 14 -19.96 15.16 5.42
CA ASP A 14 -20.92 16.04 4.79
C ASP A 14 -20.30 17.43 4.53
N VAL A 15 -19.86 17.67 3.28
CA VAL A 15 -19.35 18.97 2.80
C VAL A 15 -20.48 19.86 2.28
N TRP A 16 -21.75 19.47 2.46
CA TRP A 16 -22.89 20.13 1.82
C TRP A 16 -23.67 21.09 2.73
N LYS A 17 -22.98 21.77 3.67
CA LYS A 17 -23.57 22.88 4.44
C LYS A 17 -22.81 24.22 4.37
N HIS A 18 -21.64 24.28 3.72
CA HIS A 18 -20.84 25.53 3.64
C HIS A 18 -20.89 26.26 2.29
N LYS A 19 -21.60 25.76 1.28
CA LYS A 19 -21.73 26.48 -0.01
C LYS A 19 -22.61 27.74 0.07
N SER A 20 -23.37 27.94 1.14
CA SER A 20 -24.16 29.17 1.34
C SER A 20 -23.39 30.34 1.95
N LEU A 21 -22.21 30.10 2.55
CA LEU A 21 -21.43 31.17 3.20
C LEU A 21 -20.36 31.78 2.30
N PHE A 22 -19.91 31.07 1.27
CA PHE A 22 -18.95 31.61 0.29
C PHE A 22 -19.60 32.44 -0.84
N GLY A 23 -20.93 32.38 -0.98
CA GLY A 23 -21.68 33.15 -1.98
C GLY A 23 -21.83 34.64 -1.65
N LEU A 24 -21.50 35.07 -0.43
CA LEU A 24 -21.62 36.47 0.00
C LEU A 24 -20.31 37.28 -0.10
N ILE A 25 -19.19 36.65 -0.50
CA ILE A 25 -17.87 37.29 -0.48
C ILE A 25 -17.38 37.69 -1.89
N VAL A 26 -18.10 37.39 -2.97
CA VAL A 26 -17.57 37.54 -4.36
C VAL A 26 -18.38 38.47 -5.28
N LEU A 27 -19.44 39.14 -4.79
CA LEU A 27 -20.25 40.04 -5.64
C LEU A 27 -20.29 41.48 -5.12
N SER A 28 -19.18 42.20 -5.31
CA SER A 28 -19.17 43.66 -5.52
C SER A 28 -17.78 44.15 -5.89
N SER A 29 -17.20 43.57 -6.95
CA SER A 29 -15.94 44.02 -7.56
C SER A 29 -16.23 44.85 -8.82
N SER A 30 -16.99 45.93 -8.70
CA SER A 30 -17.14 46.89 -9.81
C SER A 30 -17.66 48.24 -9.35
N THR A 31 -16.83 48.99 -8.62
CA THR A 31 -16.83 50.46 -8.61
C THR A 31 -15.52 50.92 -7.99
N PHE A 32 -14.55 51.18 -8.87
CA PHE A 32 -13.35 51.93 -8.55
C PHE A 32 -13.75 53.41 -8.45
N ALA A 33 -13.92 53.95 -7.24
CA ALA A 33 -13.76 55.37 -6.93
C ALA A 33 -13.93 55.66 -5.43
N SER A 34 -12.87 56.22 -4.83
CA SER A 34 -12.94 57.37 -3.92
C SER A 34 -13.65 57.21 -2.56
N ASP A 35 -13.26 56.26 -1.72
CA ASP A 35 -13.29 56.52 -0.27
C ASP A 35 -12.37 55.58 0.50
N THR A 36 -11.22 56.09 0.94
CA THR A 36 -10.34 55.36 1.86
C THR A 36 -11.01 55.08 3.20
N SER A 37 -12.09 55.81 3.50
CA SER A 37 -12.87 55.74 4.74
C SER A 37 -13.74 54.47 4.81
N GLU A 38 -14.38 54.06 3.71
CA GLU A 38 -15.23 52.86 3.67
C GLU A 38 -14.43 51.55 3.63
N LEU A 39 -13.26 51.57 2.99
CA LEU A 39 -12.35 50.42 2.97
C LEU A 39 -11.73 50.19 4.36
N VAL A 40 -11.43 51.26 5.10
CA VAL A 40 -11.02 51.18 6.51
C VAL A 40 -12.18 50.67 7.38
N LEU A 41 -13.41 51.16 7.20
CA LEU A 41 -14.58 50.70 7.97
C LEU A 41 -14.95 49.24 7.72
N THR A 42 -14.85 48.76 6.48
CA THR A 42 -15.11 47.34 6.15
C THR A 42 -13.99 46.42 6.64
N VAL A 43 -12.72 46.85 6.58
CA VAL A 43 -11.59 46.14 7.19
C VAL A 43 -11.66 46.15 8.73
N GLN A 44 -12.14 47.24 9.33
CA GLN A 44 -12.27 47.41 10.77
C GLN A 44 -13.49 46.66 11.33
N ALA A 45 -14.59 46.59 10.57
CA ALA A 45 -15.76 45.75 10.89
C ALA A 45 -15.44 44.25 10.72
N GLY A 46 -14.70 43.87 9.67
CA GLY A 46 -14.17 42.50 9.52
C GLY A 46 -13.15 42.14 10.60
N GLY A 47 -12.34 43.11 11.03
CA GLY A 47 -11.40 42.99 12.15
C GLY A 47 -12.10 42.78 13.49
N GLY A 48 -13.19 43.50 13.75
CA GLY A 48 -14.00 43.34 14.97
C GLY A 48 -14.64 41.96 15.09
N VAL A 49 -15.20 41.43 14.00
CA VAL A 49 -15.78 40.06 13.99
C VAL A 49 -14.70 38.99 14.15
N ALA A 50 -13.51 39.20 13.58
CA ALA A 50 -12.38 38.30 13.79
C ALA A 50 -11.87 38.35 15.23
N GLN A 51 -11.79 39.54 15.85
CA GLN A 51 -11.42 39.70 17.25
C GLN A 51 -12.44 39.02 18.19
N ASP A 52 -13.74 39.20 17.97
CA ASP A 52 -14.78 38.57 18.82
C ASP A 52 -14.74 37.03 18.81
N VAL A 53 -14.23 36.41 17.74
CA VAL A 53 -14.06 34.95 17.63
C VAL A 53 -12.71 34.49 18.19
N ILE A 54 -11.66 35.29 18.02
CA ILE A 54 -10.29 34.93 18.39
C ILE A 54 -10.04 35.20 19.88
N ASP A 55 -10.59 36.28 20.43
CA ASP A 55 -10.39 36.68 21.83
C ASP A 55 -10.80 35.61 22.86
N PRO A 56 -11.97 34.93 22.77
CA PRO A 56 -12.29 33.86 23.71
C PRO A 56 -11.36 32.65 23.58
N ILE A 57 -10.83 32.38 22.37
CA ILE A 57 -9.84 31.33 22.15
C ILE A 57 -8.49 31.74 22.77
N LEU A 58 -8.07 32.98 22.59
CA LEU A 58 -6.83 33.52 23.16
C LEU A 58 -6.88 33.61 24.69
N GLU A 59 -8.03 33.94 25.27
CA GLU A 59 -8.22 34.01 26.72
C GLU A 59 -8.17 32.62 27.36
N PHE A 60 -8.72 31.60 26.69
CA PHE A 60 -8.56 30.19 27.11
C PHE A 60 -7.10 29.74 27.08
N PHE A 61 -6.32 30.19 26.09
CA PHE A 61 -4.88 29.90 25.98
C PHE A 61 -3.99 30.72 26.94
N ARG A 62 -4.55 31.70 27.65
CA ARG A 62 -3.82 32.60 28.56
C ARG A 62 -3.37 31.91 29.84
N MET A 63 -4.01 30.79 30.20
CA MET A 63 -3.57 29.97 31.33
C MET A 63 -2.35 29.14 30.91
N PRO A 64 -1.16 29.35 31.52
CA PRO A 64 0.06 28.65 31.13
C PRO A 64 -0.06 27.11 31.22
N ASP A 65 -0.95 26.62 32.09
CA ASP A 65 -1.26 25.19 32.24
C ASP A 65 -1.96 24.58 31.02
N VAL A 66 -2.70 25.38 30.24
CA VAL A 66 -3.45 24.89 29.07
C VAL A 66 -2.50 24.51 27.95
N VAL A 67 -1.46 25.31 27.70
CA VAL A 67 -0.48 25.02 26.65
C VAL A 67 0.32 23.75 26.98
N ALA A 68 0.70 23.59 28.25
CA ALA A 68 1.34 22.37 28.73
C ALA A 68 0.41 21.14 28.59
N GLY A 69 -0.88 21.29 28.92
CA GLY A 69 -1.89 20.26 28.75
C GLY A 69 -2.10 19.84 27.28
N VAL A 70 -2.10 20.80 26.35
CA VAL A 70 -2.19 20.53 24.91
C VAL A 70 -0.95 19.76 24.43
N SER A 71 0.25 20.14 24.88
CA SER A 71 1.48 19.41 24.53
C SER A 71 1.45 17.95 25.02
N LEU A 72 0.94 17.70 26.24
CA LEU A 72 0.74 16.35 26.76
C LEU A 72 -0.26 15.56 25.91
N LEU A 73 -1.37 16.19 25.50
CA LEU A 73 -2.38 15.55 24.65
C LEU A 73 -1.79 15.19 23.29
N ILE A 74 -1.01 16.09 22.69
CA ILE A 74 -0.27 15.83 21.44
C ILE A 74 0.65 14.62 21.61
N LEU A 75 1.40 14.51 22.71
CA LEU A 75 2.25 13.34 23.02
C LEU A 75 1.45 12.05 23.15
N ILE A 76 0.35 12.05 23.88
CA ILE A 76 -0.49 10.86 24.05
C ILE A 76 -1.08 10.41 22.71
N ALA A 77 -1.61 11.35 21.91
CA ALA A 77 -2.12 11.06 20.57
C ALA A 77 -1.02 10.54 19.63
N GLY A 78 0.18 11.12 19.71
CA GLY A 78 1.37 10.68 18.97
C GLY A 78 1.81 9.26 19.34
N LEU A 79 1.84 8.94 20.64
CA LEU A 79 2.17 7.62 21.15
C LEU A 79 1.12 6.57 20.75
N ALA A 80 -0.18 6.91 20.78
CA ALA A 80 -1.24 6.03 20.31
C ALA A 80 -1.09 5.74 18.80
N CYS A 81 -0.77 6.77 18.00
CA CYS A 81 -0.48 6.60 16.57
C CYS A 81 0.75 5.71 16.35
N LEU A 82 1.82 5.91 17.14
CA LEU A 82 3.03 5.11 17.07
C LEU A 82 2.76 3.64 17.41
N ALA A 83 2.02 3.39 18.49
CA ALA A 83 1.60 2.05 18.90
C ALA A 83 0.78 1.36 17.81
N ARG A 84 -0.12 2.10 17.14
CA ARG A 84 -0.90 1.58 16.00
C ARG A 84 0.02 1.17 14.83
N VAL A 85 1.00 1.99 14.47
CA VAL A 85 1.98 1.67 13.41
C VAL A 85 2.77 0.41 13.76
N LEU A 86 3.23 0.28 15.01
CA LEU A 86 3.95 -0.91 15.49
C LEU A 86 3.06 -2.15 15.53
N TYR A 87 1.79 -2.01 15.89
CA TYR A 87 0.82 -3.10 15.88
C TYR A 87 0.59 -3.63 14.45
N ILE A 88 0.35 -2.74 13.48
CA ILE A 88 0.20 -3.12 12.07
C ILE A 88 1.46 -3.82 11.57
N ARG A 89 2.64 -3.25 11.84
CA ARG A 89 3.93 -3.87 11.52
C ARG A 89 4.03 -5.28 12.09
N HIS A 90 3.73 -5.47 13.37
CA HIS A 90 3.83 -6.78 14.01
C HIS A 90 2.84 -7.78 13.44
N ARG A 91 1.57 -7.38 13.25
CA ARG A 91 0.52 -8.20 12.63
C ARG A 91 0.94 -8.68 11.25
N ASP A 92 1.35 -7.76 10.39
CA ASP A 92 1.67 -8.04 8.99
C ASP A 92 2.93 -8.90 8.84
N LEU A 93 3.97 -8.62 9.64
CA LEU A 93 5.17 -9.45 9.68
C LEU A 93 4.88 -10.86 10.20
N ASN A 94 3.99 -11.01 11.17
CA ASN A 94 3.61 -12.32 11.69
C ASN A 94 2.86 -13.13 10.62
N VAL A 95 1.93 -12.53 9.89
CA VAL A 95 1.22 -13.17 8.76
C VAL A 95 2.21 -13.63 7.68
N LEU A 96 3.13 -12.74 7.25
CA LEU A 96 4.16 -13.09 6.26
C LEU A 96 5.09 -14.20 6.76
N THR A 97 5.44 -14.20 8.05
CA THR A 97 6.29 -15.22 8.65
C THR A 97 5.58 -16.57 8.73
N GLN A 98 4.31 -16.60 9.11
CA GLN A 98 3.51 -17.82 9.17
C GLN A 98 3.34 -18.43 7.78
N MET A 99 2.99 -17.60 6.78
CA MET A 99 2.88 -18.05 5.40
C MET A 99 4.22 -18.55 4.86
N GLY A 100 5.32 -17.82 5.10
CA GLY A 100 6.65 -18.24 4.68
C GLY A 100 7.18 -19.52 5.33
N ARG A 101 6.53 -20.03 6.40
CA ARG A 101 6.81 -21.36 6.98
C ARG A 101 6.03 -22.48 6.31
N LEU A 102 4.94 -22.17 5.61
CA LEU A 102 4.17 -23.16 4.89
C LEU A 102 4.87 -23.58 3.60
N PHE A 103 5.56 -22.64 2.93
CA PHE A 103 6.25 -22.91 1.69
C PHE A 103 7.45 -23.84 1.88
N PRO A 104 7.49 -24.98 1.18
CA PRO A 104 8.61 -25.89 1.19
C PRO A 104 9.81 -25.34 0.40
N ASN A 105 10.99 -25.90 0.64
CA ASN A 105 12.24 -25.40 0.05
C ASN A 105 12.56 -26.05 -1.31
N SER A 106 11.74 -26.98 -1.79
CA SER A 106 11.97 -27.70 -3.05
C SER A 106 10.69 -27.89 -3.86
N GLU A 107 10.84 -27.93 -5.19
CA GLU A 107 9.75 -28.13 -6.15
C GLU A 107 8.98 -29.44 -5.92
N ARG A 108 9.69 -30.53 -5.58
CA ARG A 108 9.08 -31.86 -5.33
C ARG A 108 8.25 -31.87 -4.06
N GLU A 109 8.76 -31.23 -3.01
CA GLU A 109 8.05 -31.11 -1.74
C GLU A 109 6.81 -30.21 -1.90
N PHE A 110 6.91 -29.16 -2.73
CA PHE A 110 5.76 -28.35 -3.11
C PHE A 110 4.68 -29.18 -3.81
N ALA A 111 5.06 -29.95 -4.83
CA ALA A 111 4.13 -30.77 -5.59
C ALA A 111 3.37 -31.80 -4.73
N ASN A 112 4.07 -32.45 -3.80
CA ASN A 112 3.46 -33.43 -2.88
C ASN A 112 2.51 -32.79 -1.86
N ARG A 113 2.78 -31.54 -1.46
CA ARG A 113 2.03 -30.86 -0.39
C ARG A 113 0.90 -29.98 -0.93
N TYR A 114 0.85 -29.72 -2.23
CA TYR A 114 -0.10 -28.81 -2.88
C TYR A 114 -1.57 -29.04 -2.48
N PRO A 115 -2.12 -30.28 -2.43
CA PRO A 115 -3.53 -30.49 -2.08
C PRO A 115 -3.88 -30.03 -0.65
N GLN A 116 -2.95 -30.16 0.29
CA GLN A 116 -3.12 -29.68 1.68
C GLN A 116 -2.72 -28.22 1.85
N PHE A 117 -2.11 -27.63 0.83
CA PHE A 117 -1.57 -26.28 0.86
C PHE A 117 -2.69 -25.26 0.71
N GLU A 118 -3.62 -25.49 -0.22
CA GLU A 118 -4.76 -24.61 -0.47
C GLU A 118 -5.64 -24.40 0.78
N GLU A 119 -5.95 -25.48 1.51
CA GLU A 119 -6.72 -25.41 2.76
C GLU A 119 -6.01 -24.57 3.84
N LYS A 120 -4.67 -24.67 3.92
CA LYS A 120 -3.88 -23.88 4.88
C LYS A 120 -3.80 -22.42 4.47
N MET A 121 -3.77 -22.13 3.17
CA MET A 121 -3.75 -20.76 2.62
C MET A 121 -5.10 -20.06 2.79
N ALA A 122 -6.21 -20.79 2.75
CA ALA A 122 -7.54 -20.25 3.01
C ALA A 122 -7.69 -19.61 4.40
N LYS A 123 -6.83 -19.99 5.37
CA LYS A 123 -6.78 -19.37 6.71
C LYS A 123 -6.23 -17.94 6.71
N PHE A 124 -5.61 -17.50 5.62
CA PHE A 124 -5.01 -16.18 5.49
C PHE A 124 -5.77 -15.34 4.44
N PRO A 125 -6.91 -14.72 4.79
CA PRO A 125 -7.81 -14.09 3.80
C PRO A 125 -7.14 -12.97 2.99
N VAL A 126 -6.28 -12.15 3.63
CA VAL A 126 -5.54 -11.05 2.97
C VAL A 126 -4.63 -11.58 1.87
N MET A 127 -4.09 -12.78 2.03
CA MET A 127 -3.08 -13.35 1.16
C MET A 127 -3.65 -14.41 0.21
N PHE A 128 -4.77 -15.03 0.59
CA PHE A 128 -5.47 -16.04 -0.19
C PHE A 128 -5.88 -15.52 -1.57
N ARG A 129 -6.30 -14.26 -1.66
CA ARG A 129 -6.63 -13.65 -2.96
C ARG A 129 -5.43 -13.61 -3.90
N ALA A 130 -4.29 -13.08 -3.44
CA ALA A 130 -3.07 -13.03 -4.23
C ALA A 130 -2.56 -14.44 -4.57
N TRP A 131 -2.72 -15.39 -3.65
CA TRP A 131 -2.41 -16.80 -3.87
C TRP A 131 -3.30 -17.45 -4.94
N SER A 132 -4.61 -17.20 -4.91
CA SER A 132 -5.55 -17.70 -5.92
C SER A 132 -5.21 -17.15 -7.31
N GLU A 133 -4.99 -15.84 -7.42
CA GLU A 133 -4.60 -15.19 -8.68
C GLU A 133 -3.26 -15.77 -9.22
N PHE A 134 -2.30 -16.06 -8.33
CA PHE A 134 -1.06 -16.74 -8.70
C PHE A 134 -1.31 -18.19 -9.17
N CYS A 135 -2.19 -18.95 -8.49
CA CYS A 135 -2.51 -20.32 -8.85
C CYS A 135 -3.12 -20.45 -10.25
N GLU A 136 -3.86 -19.44 -10.71
CA GLU A 136 -4.39 -19.39 -12.08
C GLU A 136 -3.28 -19.37 -13.15
N THR A 137 -2.06 -18.96 -12.79
CA THR A 137 -0.89 -18.96 -13.69
C THR A 137 -0.04 -20.22 -13.60
N LEU A 138 -0.40 -21.17 -12.73
CA LEU A 138 0.30 -22.43 -12.58
C LEU A 138 -0.09 -23.40 -13.69
N VAL A 139 0.92 -23.97 -14.35
CA VAL A 139 0.76 -25.09 -15.27
C VAL A 139 0.92 -26.37 -14.46
N ILE A 140 -0.20 -27.08 -14.29
CA ILE A 140 -0.29 -28.31 -13.51
C ILE A 140 0.44 -29.43 -14.27
N PRO A 141 1.35 -30.18 -13.62
CA PRO A 141 2.03 -31.30 -14.26
C PRO A 141 1.04 -32.40 -14.65
N SER A 142 1.31 -33.07 -15.78
CA SER A 142 0.47 -34.18 -16.24
C SER A 142 0.48 -35.33 -15.23
N SER A 143 -0.68 -35.95 -14.96
CA SER A 143 -0.82 -37.03 -13.96
C SER A 143 0.02 -38.29 -14.27
N ARG A 144 0.58 -38.39 -15.48
CA ARG A 144 1.45 -39.49 -15.93
C ARG A 144 2.95 -39.21 -15.69
N ALA A 145 3.32 -37.99 -15.28
CA ALA A 145 4.71 -37.63 -15.05
C ALA A 145 5.27 -38.30 -13.78
N LYS A 146 6.43 -38.96 -13.91
CA LYS A 146 7.13 -39.65 -12.80
C LYS A 146 7.59 -38.68 -11.68
N ASN A 147 7.76 -37.40 -12.01
CA ASN A 147 8.06 -36.31 -11.07
C ASN A 147 7.18 -35.10 -11.44
N PRO A 148 6.02 -34.90 -10.78
CA PRO A 148 5.19 -33.74 -11.03
C PRO A 148 5.92 -32.48 -10.55
N ILE A 149 6.27 -31.58 -11.47
CA ILE A 149 6.85 -30.27 -11.18
C ILE A 149 5.84 -29.22 -11.61
N PHE A 150 5.44 -28.35 -10.68
CA PHE A 150 4.58 -27.22 -10.98
C PHE A 150 5.41 -26.15 -11.71
N LYS A 151 4.93 -25.72 -12.87
CA LYS A 151 5.54 -24.62 -13.63
C LYS A 151 4.68 -23.36 -13.47
N ASN A 152 5.28 -22.18 -13.53
CA ASN A 152 4.55 -20.91 -13.53
C ASN A 152 4.94 -20.05 -14.75
N THR A 153 3.95 -19.40 -15.36
CA THR A 153 4.15 -18.50 -16.51
C THR A 153 4.40 -17.06 -16.11
N VAL A 154 3.99 -16.68 -14.90
CA VAL A 154 4.13 -15.34 -14.34
C VAL A 154 4.86 -15.42 -13.01
N ARG A 155 5.80 -14.50 -12.77
CA ARG A 155 6.58 -14.47 -11.52
C ARG A 155 5.69 -14.11 -10.32
N PRO A 156 5.94 -14.70 -9.13
CA PRO A 156 5.15 -14.45 -7.93
C PRO A 156 5.18 -12.99 -7.47
N HIS A 157 6.30 -12.29 -7.73
CA HIS A 157 6.45 -10.87 -7.39
C HIS A 157 5.36 -9.99 -8.00
N ILE A 158 4.71 -10.36 -9.10
CA ILE A 158 3.63 -9.55 -9.70
C ILE A 158 2.36 -9.55 -8.83
N PHE A 159 2.08 -10.67 -8.17
CA PHE A 159 0.90 -10.86 -7.33
C PHE A 159 1.16 -10.44 -5.89
N PHE A 160 2.36 -10.73 -5.38
CA PHE A 160 2.77 -10.52 -4.01
C PHE A 160 3.58 -9.22 -3.85
N ASN A 161 2.88 -8.09 -4.00
CA ASN A 161 3.38 -6.72 -3.80
C ASN A 161 2.58 -5.96 -2.75
N LEU A 162 3.22 -4.99 -2.10
CA LEU A 162 2.56 -4.07 -1.16
C LEU A 162 1.36 -3.33 -1.77
N ASP A 163 1.40 -3.00 -3.06
CA ASP A 163 0.31 -2.24 -3.69
C ASP A 163 -0.96 -3.10 -3.90
N ARG A 164 -0.80 -4.42 -3.97
CA ARG A 164 -1.91 -5.37 -4.23
C ARG A 164 -2.37 -6.08 -2.97
N LEU A 165 -1.44 -6.36 -2.08
CA LEU A 165 -1.72 -6.88 -0.75
C LEU A 165 -2.08 -5.68 0.10
N GLU A 166 -3.31 -5.60 0.62
CA GLU A 166 -3.78 -4.53 1.51
C GLU A 166 -3.06 -4.58 2.89
N ILE A 167 -1.73 -4.52 2.85
CA ILE A 167 -0.76 -4.77 3.91
C ILE A 167 0.19 -3.57 3.91
N GLY A 168 0.53 -3.06 5.09
CA GLY A 168 1.39 -1.91 5.24
C GLY A 168 0.70 -0.70 5.87
N VAL A 169 1.37 0.44 5.78
CA VAL A 169 1.08 1.65 6.58
C VAL A 169 0.68 2.84 5.71
N GLU A 170 0.11 2.58 4.53
CA GLU A 170 -0.20 3.58 3.50
C GLU A 170 -1.09 4.72 4.03
N ASP A 171 -2.18 4.35 4.71
CA ASP A 171 -3.16 5.30 5.26
C ASP A 171 -2.57 6.22 6.35
N ILE A 172 -1.43 5.83 6.94
CA ILE A 172 -0.80 6.54 8.06
C ILE A 172 0.39 7.40 7.58
N LYS A 173 0.77 7.32 6.29
CA LYS A 173 1.92 8.05 5.71
C LYS A 173 1.77 9.59 5.85
N ALA A 174 0.55 10.13 5.89
CA ALA A 174 0.31 11.56 6.01
C ALA A 174 0.36 12.11 7.45
N TRP A 175 0.17 11.25 8.46
CA TRP A 175 0.00 11.65 9.86
C TRP A 175 1.19 12.40 10.47
N PRO A 176 2.46 12.00 10.24
CA PRO A 176 3.59 12.67 10.88
C PRO A 176 3.59 14.18 10.57
N ARG A 177 3.35 14.56 9.31
CA ARG A 177 3.40 15.96 8.88
C ARG A 177 2.34 16.82 9.58
N LEU A 178 1.18 16.23 9.89
CA LEU A 178 0.12 16.92 10.62
C LEU A 178 0.54 17.26 12.05
N PHE A 179 1.26 16.37 12.74
CA PHE A 179 1.73 16.63 14.11
C PHE A 179 2.68 17.82 14.21
N VAL A 180 3.56 18.02 13.23
CA VAL A 180 4.44 19.22 13.19
C VAL A 180 3.62 20.48 13.03
N GLY A 181 2.65 20.47 12.10
CA GLY A 181 1.78 21.63 11.85
C GLY A 181 0.92 21.97 13.07
N ILE A 182 0.37 20.96 13.74
CA ILE A 182 -0.43 21.13 14.96
C ILE A 182 0.44 21.70 16.09
N GLY A 183 1.64 21.16 16.30
CA GLY A 183 2.56 21.66 17.33
C GLY A 183 2.98 23.11 17.08
N LEU A 184 3.26 23.46 15.81
CA LEU A 184 3.59 24.83 15.41
C LEU A 184 2.40 25.78 15.63
N PHE A 185 1.19 25.37 15.24
CA PHE A 185 -0.02 26.17 15.41
C PHE A 185 -0.28 26.52 16.88
N PHE A 186 -0.22 25.53 17.77
CA PHE A 186 -0.41 25.78 19.21
C PHE A 186 0.73 26.58 19.84
N SER A 187 1.97 26.42 19.37
CA SER A 187 3.08 27.25 19.84
C SER A 187 2.90 28.73 19.45
N LEU A 188 2.39 29.00 18.25
CA LEU A 188 2.09 30.35 17.80
C LEU A 188 0.92 30.96 18.58
N LEU A 189 -0.14 30.19 18.82
CA LEU A 189 -1.26 30.64 19.66
C LEU A 189 -0.83 30.96 21.09
N GLY A 190 0.01 30.12 21.70
CA GLY A 190 0.57 30.38 23.03
C GLY A 190 1.37 31.69 23.05
N PHE A 191 2.22 31.92 22.06
CA PHE A 191 2.99 33.16 21.94
C PHE A 191 2.10 34.40 21.80
N VAL A 192 1.09 34.37 20.92
CA VAL A 192 0.16 35.49 20.72
C VAL A 192 -0.67 35.78 21.97
N SER A 193 -1.14 34.74 22.67
CA SER A 193 -1.89 34.89 23.92
C SER A 193 -1.06 35.55 25.02
N VAL A 194 0.21 35.16 25.16
CA VAL A 194 1.15 35.74 26.12
C VAL A 194 1.44 37.21 25.81
N LEU A 195 1.64 37.55 24.54
CA LEU A 195 1.91 38.93 24.13
C LEU A 195 0.70 39.84 24.35
N GLY A 196 -0.51 39.38 23.99
CA GLY A 196 -1.76 40.08 24.30
C GLY A 196 -2.00 40.21 25.81
N GLY A 197 -1.61 39.20 26.60
CA GLY A 197 -1.43 39.23 28.05
C GLY A 197 -0.70 40.46 28.55
N VAL A 198 0.54 40.61 28.11
CA VAL A 198 1.43 41.67 28.57
C VAL A 198 0.97 43.05 28.10
N SER A 199 0.44 43.18 26.88
CA SER A 199 -0.09 44.45 26.39
C SER A 199 -1.26 44.98 27.24
N SER A 200 -2.15 44.10 27.70
CA SER A 200 -3.25 44.48 28.61
C SER A 200 -2.76 44.86 30.01
N SER A 201 -1.72 44.19 30.54
CA SER A 201 -1.19 44.48 31.88
C SER A 201 -0.28 45.71 31.91
N ALA A 202 0.44 45.98 30.82
CA ALA A 202 1.35 47.13 30.71
C ALA A 202 0.63 48.48 30.65
N SER A 203 -0.64 48.52 30.19
CA SER A 203 -1.44 49.76 30.19
C SER A 203 -1.97 50.15 31.59
N VAL A 204 -1.96 49.20 32.54
CA VAL A 204 -2.48 49.40 33.91
C VAL A 204 -1.35 49.72 34.89
N VAL A 205 -0.12 49.30 34.61
CA VAL A 205 1.04 49.44 35.50
C VAL A 205 1.85 50.69 35.14
N GLY A 206 1.68 51.76 35.92
CA GLY A 206 2.50 52.97 35.83
C GLY A 206 3.95 52.72 36.29
N SER A 207 4.91 52.90 35.37
CA SER A 207 6.35 53.20 35.52
C SER A 207 7.15 52.76 36.77
N GLN A 208 6.80 51.70 37.50
CA GLN A 208 7.65 51.13 38.55
C GLN A 208 8.59 50.05 37.95
N THR A 209 9.89 50.30 38.04
CA THR A 209 10.95 49.48 37.42
C THR A 209 11.04 48.04 37.96
N SER A 210 10.60 47.79 39.20
CA SER A 210 10.53 46.46 39.82
C SER A 210 9.43 45.59 39.20
N GLU A 211 8.29 46.17 38.85
CA GLU A 211 7.15 45.46 38.26
C GLU A 211 7.45 45.06 36.80
N VAL A 212 8.14 45.92 36.05
CA VAL A 212 8.57 45.63 34.66
C VAL A 212 9.49 44.40 34.60
N SER A 213 10.42 44.27 35.56
CA SER A 213 11.34 43.10 35.61
C SER A 213 10.59 41.80 35.86
N SER A 214 9.57 41.81 36.71
CA SER A 214 8.74 40.62 36.99
C SER A 214 7.88 40.21 35.79
N LEU A 215 7.34 41.18 35.04
CA LEU A 215 6.59 40.96 33.81
C LEU A 215 7.46 40.33 32.72
N LEU A 216 8.72 40.79 32.58
CA LEU A 216 9.68 40.23 31.63
C LEU A 216 10.00 38.77 31.94
N ILE A 217 10.18 38.41 33.22
CA ILE A 217 10.44 37.02 33.64
C ILE A 217 9.21 36.14 33.36
N SER A 218 8.01 36.61 33.69
CA SER A 218 6.75 35.88 33.43
C SER A 218 6.51 35.66 31.93
N LEU A 219 6.79 36.69 31.11
CA LEU A 219 6.76 36.62 29.66
C LEU A 219 7.72 35.55 29.13
N ALA A 220 8.99 35.60 29.54
CA ALA A 220 10.01 34.65 29.11
C ALA A 220 9.67 33.19 29.47
N MET A 221 9.13 32.97 30.67
CA MET A 221 8.67 31.65 31.10
C MET A 221 7.48 31.16 30.27
N SER A 222 6.49 32.01 30.00
CA SER A 222 5.29 31.64 29.24
C SER A 222 5.59 31.38 27.76
N ILE A 223 6.53 32.13 27.18
CA ILE A 223 7.07 31.87 25.83
C ILE A 223 7.78 30.50 25.80
N SER A 224 8.59 30.20 26.83
CA SER A 224 9.30 28.92 26.91
C SER A 224 8.35 27.73 26.99
N VAL A 225 7.27 27.83 27.78
CA VAL A 225 6.22 26.81 27.86
C VAL A 225 5.50 26.65 26.52
N SER A 226 5.24 27.74 25.81
CA SER A 226 4.59 27.70 24.49
C SER A 226 5.39 26.94 23.44
N LEU A 227 6.73 26.95 23.55
CA LEU A 227 7.62 26.22 22.67
C LEU A 227 7.54 24.69 22.86
N TYR A 228 7.11 24.20 24.03
CA TYR A 228 7.03 22.76 24.30
C TYR A 228 6.04 22.03 23.39
N SER A 229 4.97 22.69 22.94
CA SER A 229 4.01 22.13 21.98
C SER A 229 4.64 21.87 20.60
N PHE A 230 5.56 22.72 20.17
CA PHE A 230 6.32 22.51 18.94
C PHE A 230 7.34 21.38 19.10
N VAL A 231 8.09 21.38 20.21
CA VAL A 231 9.10 20.35 20.50
C VAL A 231 8.46 18.96 20.58
N SER A 232 7.30 18.83 21.24
CA SER A 232 6.58 17.56 21.32
C SER A 232 6.08 17.09 19.95
N GLY A 233 5.46 17.99 19.17
CA GLY A 233 5.04 17.70 17.79
C GLY A 233 6.20 17.23 16.90
N LEU A 234 7.37 17.87 17.02
CA LEU A 234 8.57 17.50 16.28
C LEU A 234 9.12 16.11 16.69
N LEU A 235 9.14 15.82 18.00
CA LEU A 235 9.58 14.53 18.52
C LEU A 235 8.71 13.39 17.97
N ILE A 236 7.39 13.55 18.04
CA ILE A 236 6.42 12.58 17.52
C ILE A 236 6.58 12.42 16.01
N TYR A 237 6.74 13.52 15.28
CA TYR A 237 6.98 13.50 13.84
C TYR A 237 8.19 12.65 13.47
N LEU A 238 9.32 12.87 14.15
CA LEU A 238 10.55 12.13 13.91
C LEU A 238 10.35 10.63 14.22
N ALA A 239 9.77 10.33 15.38
CA ALA A 239 9.50 8.96 15.82
C ALA A 239 8.58 8.21 14.84
N LEU A 240 7.47 8.83 14.43
CA LEU A 240 6.53 8.24 13.47
C LEU A 240 7.17 8.06 12.09
N THR A 241 7.93 9.05 11.60
CA THR A 241 8.58 8.98 10.29
C THR A 241 9.60 7.83 10.23
N ILE A 242 10.43 7.69 11.27
CA ILE A 242 11.39 6.58 11.38
C ILE A 242 10.65 5.25 11.47
N SER A 243 9.60 5.17 12.29
CA SER A 243 8.81 3.95 12.49
C SER A 243 8.10 3.50 11.21
N LEU A 244 7.49 4.42 10.46
CA LEU A 244 6.84 4.14 9.16
C LEU A 244 7.86 3.61 8.14
N LYS A 245 8.97 4.34 7.94
CA LYS A 245 10.02 3.92 7.00
C LYS A 245 10.67 2.60 7.40
N SER A 246 10.82 2.34 8.69
CA SER A 246 11.35 1.07 9.21
C SER A 246 10.37 -0.08 8.99
N SER A 247 9.07 0.17 9.18
CA SER A 247 8.01 -0.82 9.01
C SER A 247 7.83 -1.22 7.55
N GLU A 248 7.78 -0.25 6.64
CA GLU A 248 7.72 -0.49 5.19
C GLU A 248 8.93 -1.30 4.70
N ARG A 249 10.15 -0.93 5.14
CA ARG A 249 11.37 -1.70 4.84
C ARG A 249 11.32 -3.12 5.40
N ALA A 250 10.81 -3.30 6.62
CA ALA A 250 10.73 -4.63 7.24
C ALA A 250 9.72 -5.53 6.51
N ILE A 251 8.53 -5.00 6.18
CA ILE A 251 7.48 -5.73 5.46
C ILE A 251 7.97 -6.08 4.06
N ASN A 252 8.53 -5.13 3.31
CA ASN A 252 9.10 -5.38 1.98
C ASN A 252 10.17 -6.46 1.97
N ARG A 253 11.09 -6.44 2.94
CA ARG A 253 12.13 -7.48 3.06
C ARG A 253 11.53 -8.86 3.29
N ARG A 254 10.51 -8.99 4.15
CA ARG A 254 9.84 -10.27 4.40
C ARG A 254 9.01 -10.73 3.21
N LEU A 255 8.36 -9.80 2.52
CA LEU A 255 7.59 -10.09 1.30
C LEU A 255 8.52 -10.58 0.18
N ASN A 256 9.67 -9.96 -0.02
CA ASN A 256 10.67 -10.44 -0.98
C ASN A 256 11.21 -11.82 -0.60
N GLN A 257 11.51 -12.06 0.68
CA GLN A 257 11.90 -13.40 1.14
C GLN A 257 10.81 -14.46 0.91
N LEU A 258 9.53 -14.07 1.03
CA LEU A 258 8.41 -14.94 0.72
C LEU A 258 8.35 -15.23 -0.79
N ASN A 259 8.50 -14.20 -1.62
CA ASN A 259 8.56 -14.34 -3.08
C ASN A 259 9.69 -15.28 -3.53
N ASP A 260 10.89 -15.12 -2.98
CA ASP A 260 12.03 -16.00 -3.27
C ASP A 260 11.73 -17.46 -2.88
N LYS A 261 10.99 -17.69 -1.79
CA LYS A 261 10.57 -19.03 -1.38
C LYS A 261 9.53 -19.63 -2.32
N ILE A 262 8.57 -18.83 -2.77
CA ILE A 262 7.57 -19.25 -3.75
C ILE A 262 8.27 -19.61 -5.07
N GLU A 263 9.17 -18.75 -5.54
CA GLU A 263 9.92 -18.94 -6.79
C GLU A 263 10.84 -20.16 -6.74
N ARG A 264 11.34 -20.57 -5.57
CA ARG A 264 12.08 -21.86 -5.42
C ARG A 264 11.18 -23.09 -5.41
N GLY A 265 9.89 -22.93 -5.13
CA GLY A 265 8.91 -24.02 -5.08
C GLY A 265 8.26 -24.33 -6.42
N VAL A 266 8.39 -23.43 -7.41
CA VAL A 266 7.81 -23.58 -8.76
C VAL A 266 8.83 -23.28 -9.83
N HIS A 267 8.74 -23.98 -10.95
CA HIS A 267 9.67 -23.77 -12.06
C HIS A 267 9.14 -22.69 -13.03
N PHE A 268 9.86 -21.57 -13.13
CA PHE A 268 9.46 -20.50 -14.05
C PHE A 268 9.71 -20.87 -15.51
N VAL A 269 8.65 -20.84 -16.32
CA VAL A 269 8.71 -21.05 -17.77
C VAL A 269 7.96 -19.92 -18.44
N THR A 270 8.61 -19.18 -19.32
CA THR A 270 7.94 -18.08 -20.01
C THR A 270 6.88 -18.60 -20.99
N SER A 271 5.87 -17.78 -21.28
CA SER A 271 4.82 -18.14 -22.24
C SER A 271 5.40 -18.41 -23.63
N GLU A 272 6.48 -17.73 -24.01
CA GLU A 272 7.18 -17.93 -25.27
C GLU A 272 7.90 -19.28 -25.32
N ALA A 273 8.57 -19.66 -24.22
CA ALA A 273 9.22 -20.97 -24.11
C ALA A 273 8.19 -22.11 -24.20
N LEU A 274 7.02 -21.93 -23.58
CA LEU A 274 5.92 -22.89 -23.67
C LEU A 274 5.33 -22.97 -25.08
N ALA A 275 5.20 -21.84 -25.79
CA ALA A 275 4.76 -21.79 -27.18
C ALA A 275 5.78 -22.44 -28.14
N GLN A 276 7.07 -22.27 -27.88
CA GLN A 276 8.11 -22.96 -28.64
C GLN A 276 8.06 -24.47 -28.42
N GLU A 277 7.85 -24.92 -27.17
CA GLU A 277 7.70 -26.33 -26.84
C GLU A 277 6.47 -26.94 -27.56
N SER A 278 5.34 -26.22 -27.63
CA SER A 278 4.15 -26.69 -28.34
C SER A 278 4.36 -26.76 -29.86
N MET A 279 5.08 -25.79 -30.45
CA MET A 279 5.43 -25.81 -31.87
C MET A 279 6.29 -27.03 -32.22
N ILE A 280 7.32 -27.32 -31.41
CA ILE A 280 8.18 -28.50 -31.59
C ILE A 280 7.37 -29.80 -31.46
N LEU A 281 6.44 -29.87 -30.50
CA LEU A 281 5.57 -31.04 -30.35
C LEU A 281 4.65 -31.22 -31.56
N MET A 282 4.09 -30.13 -32.11
CA MET A 282 3.26 -30.17 -33.30
C MET A 282 4.03 -30.60 -34.55
N GLU A 283 5.28 -30.13 -34.71
CA GLU A 283 6.17 -30.60 -35.78
C GLU A 283 6.48 -32.10 -35.66
N ARG A 284 6.72 -32.60 -34.44
CA ARG A 284 6.93 -34.04 -34.19
C ARG A 284 5.68 -34.86 -34.50
N GLN A 285 4.50 -34.37 -34.13
CA GLN A 285 3.24 -35.03 -34.47
C GLN A 285 3.00 -35.08 -35.98
N LEU A 286 3.30 -33.97 -36.69
CA LEU A 286 3.22 -33.93 -38.14
C LEU A 286 4.15 -34.94 -38.80
N GLU A 287 5.38 -35.07 -38.28
CA GLU A 287 6.34 -36.05 -38.80
C GLU A 287 5.88 -37.49 -38.56
N GLN A 288 5.33 -37.80 -37.38
CA GLN A 288 4.72 -39.10 -37.11
C GLN A 288 3.58 -39.43 -38.08
N MET A 289 2.73 -38.44 -38.39
CA MET A 289 1.63 -38.62 -39.37
C MET A 289 2.16 -38.86 -40.78
N ARG A 290 3.25 -38.20 -41.19
CA ARG A 290 3.90 -38.45 -42.49
C ARG A 290 4.46 -39.85 -42.58
N ILE A 291 5.15 -40.31 -41.53
CA ILE A 291 5.71 -41.66 -41.46
C ILE A 291 4.59 -42.71 -41.53
N LEU A 292 3.54 -42.55 -40.72
CA LEU A 292 2.39 -43.47 -40.75
C LEU A 292 1.72 -43.52 -42.12
N ASN A 293 1.54 -42.37 -42.77
CA ASN A 293 0.96 -42.30 -44.11
C ASN A 293 1.86 -43.01 -45.15
N ALA A 294 3.17 -42.75 -45.12
CA ALA A 294 4.13 -43.41 -46.01
C ALA A 294 4.14 -44.95 -45.83
N VAL A 295 4.08 -45.44 -44.59
CA VAL A 295 3.98 -46.88 -44.30
C VAL A 295 2.68 -47.46 -44.84
N SER A 296 1.54 -46.79 -44.62
CA SER A 296 0.25 -47.28 -45.11
C SER A 296 0.15 -47.36 -46.65
N LEU A 297 0.86 -46.47 -47.36
CA LEU A 297 0.94 -46.51 -48.82
C LEU A 297 1.79 -47.70 -49.30
N ASP A 298 2.93 -47.97 -48.66
CA ASP A 298 3.78 -49.14 -48.96
C ASP A 298 3.06 -50.47 -48.66
N GLU A 299 2.24 -50.51 -47.61
CA GLU A 299 1.44 -51.69 -47.24
C GLU A 299 0.28 -51.92 -48.23
N GLY A 300 -0.40 -50.86 -48.66
CA GLY A 300 -1.41 -50.92 -49.73
C GLY A 300 -0.84 -51.30 -51.10
N GLU A 301 0.44 -50.98 -51.37
CA GLU A 301 1.13 -51.38 -52.59
C GLU A 301 1.51 -52.88 -52.57
N LYS A 302 1.89 -53.41 -51.40
CA LYS A 302 2.13 -54.86 -51.20
C LYS A 302 0.88 -55.71 -51.28
N GLU A 303 -0.27 -55.19 -50.82
CA GLU A 303 -1.56 -55.91 -50.88
C GLU A 303 -2.13 -55.97 -52.32
N GLN A 304 -1.67 -55.12 -53.24
CA GLN A 304 -2.06 -55.12 -54.66
C GLN A 304 -1.14 -55.94 -55.58
N ILE A 305 -0.07 -56.56 -55.06
CA ILE A 305 0.71 -57.54 -55.82
C ILE A 305 0.15 -58.93 -55.50
N PRO A 306 -0.71 -59.52 -56.35
CA PRO A 306 -1.15 -60.89 -56.13
C PRO A 306 0.04 -61.85 -56.28
N ASP A 307 0.04 -62.91 -55.48
CA ASP A 307 0.91 -64.09 -55.59
C ASP A 307 0.78 -64.77 -56.97
N SER A 308 1.32 -64.16 -58.02
CA SER A 308 1.34 -64.72 -59.39
C SER A 308 2.76 -64.96 -59.91
N VAL A 309 3.71 -65.29 -59.04
CA VAL A 309 5.02 -65.84 -59.44
C VAL A 309 5.31 -67.10 -58.62
N GLY A 310 4.54 -68.14 -58.90
CA GLY A 310 4.71 -69.45 -58.29
C GLY A 310 4.14 -70.55 -59.16
N GLN A 311 4.74 -70.78 -60.35
CA GLN A 311 4.84 -72.08 -61.04
C GLN A 311 5.29 -71.88 -62.50
N VAL A 312 6.59 -72.05 -62.80
CA VAL A 312 7.03 -72.51 -64.13
C VAL A 312 8.34 -73.30 -63.96
N GLY A 313 8.30 -74.60 -64.30
CA GLY A 313 9.46 -75.32 -64.85
C GLY A 313 10.26 -76.23 -63.93
N ARG A 314 9.69 -77.35 -63.46
CA ARG A 314 10.45 -78.57 -63.16
C ARG A 314 10.24 -79.55 -64.32
N ASN A 315 11.16 -79.53 -65.29
CA ASN A 315 11.23 -80.57 -66.32
C ASN A 315 11.99 -81.76 -65.74
N ASP A 316 11.26 -82.84 -65.50
CA ASP A 316 11.84 -84.18 -65.41
C ASP A 316 12.11 -84.66 -66.85
N SER A 317 13.37 -84.95 -67.15
CA SER A 317 13.76 -85.73 -68.32
C SER A 317 14.97 -86.58 -67.95
N ASP A 318 14.72 -87.65 -67.21
CA ASP A 318 15.54 -88.86 -67.22
C ASP A 318 14.80 -89.90 -68.06
N MET A 319 15.25 -90.10 -69.30
CA MET A 319 15.22 -91.39 -70.00
C MET A 319 16.32 -91.39 -71.07
N ASP A 320 17.16 -92.42 -70.96
CA ASP A 320 18.21 -92.95 -71.84
C ASP A 320 19.56 -92.21 -71.96
#